data_AF-A0A932CWI6-F1
#
_entry.id   AF-A0A932CWI6-F1
#
_cell.length_a   1.000
_cell.length_b   1.000
_cell.length_c   1.000
_cell.angle_alpha   90.00
_cell.angle_beta   90.00
_cell.angle_gamma   90.00
#
_symmetry.space_group_name_H-M   'P 1'
#
loop_
_entity.id
_entity.type
_entity.pdbx_description
1 polymer ?
#
loop_
_entity_poly.entity_id
_entity_poly.type
_entity_poly.pdbx_seq_one_letter_code
_entity_poly.pdbx_strand_id
1 'polypeptide(L)'
;MSGRPRTVLLALLLAAACASEPSRPAARPAAEQSGDRGARSVDGRPVPTTKTMPAAASPVESPTPQARQAPAPADGGPQAEADAGAPAVPSENRERGTTPSPATAEAWAPRLLEAIKADDPSGVLDVFFPAAAFDIVKAMADPARYHRRLVAWYEEDLHIEHDRFPDVADLSFDRFQMGRCTWQERGSEGNRIPYWSCRHNFLHARSTTGRRRAFEIRVMINWGQSWHITHLGPIRR
;
A
#
# COMPACT_ATOMS: atom_id res chain seq x y z
N MET A 1 -23.89 34.81 57.60
CA MET A 1 -23.26 34.40 56.33
C MET A 1 -23.18 32.88 56.34
N SER A 2 -24.21 32.20 55.83
CA SER A 2 -24.30 30.74 55.80
C SER A 2 -24.40 30.26 54.35
N GLY A 3 -23.34 29.64 53.85
CA GLY A 3 -23.33 28.94 52.57
C GLY A 3 -23.33 27.43 52.81
N ARG A 4 -24.41 26.75 52.41
CA ARG A 4 -24.52 25.29 52.44
C ARG A 4 -23.80 24.66 51.23
N PRO A 5 -23.24 23.44 51.37
CA PRO A 5 -22.65 22.71 50.25
C PRO A 5 -23.73 22.13 49.32
N ARG A 6 -23.47 22.19 48.01
CA ARG A 6 -24.31 21.56 46.97
C ARG A 6 -23.88 20.11 46.78
N THR A 7 -24.73 19.19 47.24
CA THR A 7 -24.76 17.79 46.85
C THR A 7 -25.14 17.68 45.37
N VAL A 8 -24.27 17.11 44.53
CA VAL A 8 -24.63 16.74 43.15
C VAL A 8 -25.04 15.27 43.16
N LEU A 9 -26.31 15.04 42.84
CA LEU A 9 -26.99 13.77 42.77
C LEU A 9 -26.54 13.00 41.52
N LEU A 10 -26.06 11.77 41.71
CA LEU A 10 -25.78 10.80 40.66
C LEU A 10 -27.11 10.27 40.11
N ALA A 11 -27.48 10.66 38.89
CA ALA A 11 -28.64 10.11 38.20
C ALA A 11 -28.22 8.90 37.34
N LEU A 12 -28.51 7.71 37.85
CA LEU A 12 -28.53 6.45 37.10
C LEU A 12 -29.72 6.50 36.12
N LEU A 13 -29.45 6.55 34.82
CA LEU A 13 -30.46 6.29 33.79
C LEU A 13 -30.26 4.86 33.27
N LEU A 14 -31.15 3.96 33.71
CA LEU A 14 -31.43 2.70 33.05
C LEU A 14 -32.12 3.02 31.71
N ALA A 15 -31.44 2.73 30.59
CA ALA A 15 -32.09 2.59 29.29
C ALA A 15 -32.22 1.10 28.99
N ALA A 16 -33.47 0.62 29.03
CA ALA A 16 -33.87 -0.67 28.48
C ALA A 16 -33.72 -0.63 26.96
N ALA A 17 -32.83 -1.46 26.40
CA ALA A 17 -32.77 -1.74 24.99
C ALA A 17 -33.29 -3.16 24.76
N CYS A 18 -34.41 -3.24 24.04
CA CYS A 18 -35.04 -4.47 23.59
C CYS A 18 -34.04 -5.35 22.83
N ALA A 19 -33.89 -6.60 23.27
CA ALA A 19 -33.24 -7.65 22.51
C ALA A 19 -33.96 -7.82 21.17
N SER A 20 -33.26 -7.53 20.07
CA SER A 20 -33.65 -7.95 18.72
C SER A 20 -32.89 -9.25 18.43
N GLU A 21 -33.62 -10.34 18.26
CA GLU A 21 -33.08 -11.65 17.88
C GLU A 21 -32.36 -11.57 16.52
N PRO A 22 -31.20 -12.24 16.35
CA PRO A 22 -30.62 -12.43 15.02
C PRO A 22 -31.41 -13.51 14.26
N SER A 23 -32.15 -13.09 13.24
CA SER A 23 -32.70 -13.98 12.21
C SER A 23 -31.57 -14.80 11.57
N ARG A 24 -31.59 -16.11 11.80
CA ARG A 24 -30.79 -17.11 11.07
C ARG A 24 -31.00 -16.95 9.56
N PRO A 25 -29.95 -16.83 8.73
CA PRO A 25 -30.10 -17.04 7.30
C PRO A 25 -30.44 -18.52 7.05
N ALA A 26 -31.54 -18.74 6.35
CA ALA A 26 -31.97 -20.05 5.89
C ALA A 26 -30.88 -20.69 5.01
N ALA A 27 -30.54 -21.93 5.34
CA ALA A 27 -29.71 -22.78 4.51
C ALA A 27 -30.36 -22.93 3.12
N ARG A 28 -29.61 -22.62 2.07
CA ARG A 28 -29.99 -22.99 0.70
C ARG A 28 -29.96 -24.52 0.57
N PRO A 29 -30.96 -25.15 -0.05
CA PRO A 29 -30.91 -26.57 -0.36
C PRO A 29 -29.85 -26.83 -1.43
N ALA A 30 -29.10 -27.92 -1.22
CA ALA A 30 -28.22 -28.52 -2.18
C ALA A 30 -29.04 -28.98 -3.40
N ALA A 31 -28.72 -28.44 -4.57
CA ALA A 31 -29.19 -29.02 -5.83
C ALA A 31 -28.20 -30.12 -6.23
N GLU A 32 -28.68 -31.36 -6.12
CA GLU A 32 -28.22 -32.50 -6.89
C GLU A 32 -28.08 -32.13 -8.37
N GLN A 33 -26.89 -32.33 -8.94
CA GLN A 33 -26.76 -32.67 -10.35
C GLN A 33 -25.94 -33.96 -10.43
N SER A 34 -26.67 -35.02 -10.69
CA SER A 34 -26.24 -36.38 -10.96
C SER A 34 -26.32 -36.62 -12.47
N GLY A 35 -25.33 -37.34 -13.01
CA GLY A 35 -25.27 -37.82 -14.39
C GLY A 35 -24.65 -36.80 -15.35
N ASP A 36 -23.79 -37.15 -16.31
CA ASP A 36 -23.66 -38.42 -16.98
C ASP A 36 -22.28 -38.55 -17.64
N ARG A 37 -21.93 -39.80 -17.89
CA ARG A 37 -20.75 -40.38 -18.53
C ARG A 37 -20.46 -39.75 -19.89
N GLY A 38 -19.17 -39.67 -20.21
CA GLY A 38 -18.73 -39.34 -21.56
C GLY A 38 -17.25 -39.51 -21.77
N ALA A 39 -16.75 -40.74 -21.65
CA ALA A 39 -15.43 -41.11 -22.13
C ALA A 39 -15.33 -40.87 -23.65
N ARG A 40 -14.40 -40.01 -24.08
CA ARG A 40 -13.75 -40.12 -25.39
C ARG A 40 -12.27 -39.76 -25.26
N SER A 41 -11.49 -40.82 -25.17
CA SER A 41 -10.11 -40.87 -25.62
C SER A 41 -10.10 -40.65 -27.14
N VAL A 42 -9.35 -39.65 -27.62
CA VAL A 42 -8.82 -39.63 -28.98
C VAL A 42 -7.41 -39.05 -28.91
N ASP A 43 -6.45 -39.96 -29.00
CA ASP A 43 -5.06 -39.68 -29.38
C ASP A 43 -5.01 -38.85 -30.67
N GLY A 44 -4.20 -37.80 -30.67
CA GLY A 44 -4.03 -36.94 -31.83
C GLY A 44 -2.82 -36.03 -31.70
N ARG A 45 -1.61 -36.61 -31.68
CA ARG A 45 -0.38 -35.90 -32.05
C ARG A 45 -0.46 -35.51 -33.53
N PRO A 46 -0.12 -34.26 -33.86
CA PRO A 46 0.83 -34.04 -34.94
C PRO A 46 2.05 -33.24 -34.48
N VAL A 47 3.15 -33.58 -35.14
CA VAL A 47 4.54 -33.13 -34.96
C VAL A 47 4.78 -31.79 -35.72
N PRO A 48 6.00 -31.22 -35.76
CA PRO A 48 6.22 -29.78 -35.71
C PRO A 48 6.27 -29.14 -37.11
N THR A 49 5.86 -27.87 -37.22
CA THR A 49 6.09 -27.10 -38.45
C THR A 49 7.18 -26.06 -38.20
N THR A 50 8.41 -26.47 -38.48
CA THR A 50 9.58 -25.61 -38.67
C THR A 50 9.27 -24.64 -39.82
N LYS A 51 9.05 -23.36 -39.51
CA LYS A 51 8.96 -22.32 -40.53
C LYS A 51 10.35 -21.75 -40.77
N THR A 52 11.05 -22.36 -41.71
CA THR A 52 12.21 -21.79 -42.41
C THR A 52 11.74 -20.55 -43.16
N MET A 53 12.35 -19.39 -42.87
CA MET A 53 12.35 -18.26 -43.80
C MET A 53 13.78 -17.76 -44.01
N PRO A 54 14.08 -17.27 -45.23
CA PRO A 54 15.43 -17.12 -45.73
C PRO A 54 16.09 -15.82 -45.29
N ALA A 55 17.42 -15.89 -45.21
CA ALA A 55 18.33 -14.77 -45.20
C ALA A 55 18.13 -13.90 -46.45
N ALA A 56 17.91 -12.60 -46.22
CA ALA A 56 18.17 -11.56 -47.21
C ALA A 56 18.94 -10.46 -46.48
N ALA A 57 20.26 -10.48 -46.71
CA ALA A 57 21.18 -9.44 -46.30
C ALA A 57 20.91 -8.17 -47.11
N SER A 58 20.77 -7.06 -46.40
CA SER A 58 20.85 -5.69 -46.94
C SER A 58 21.90 -4.92 -46.12
N PRO A 59 22.59 -3.97 -46.76
CA PRO A 59 23.96 -3.60 -46.43
C PRO A 59 24.07 -2.78 -45.14
N VAL A 60 25.09 -3.10 -44.37
CA VAL A 60 25.56 -2.35 -43.20
C VAL A 60 26.24 -1.08 -43.70
N GLU A 61 25.55 0.06 -43.61
CA GLU A 61 26.21 1.37 -43.61
C GLU A 61 27.09 1.45 -42.36
N SER A 62 28.39 1.64 -42.57
CA SER A 62 29.37 1.80 -41.51
C SER A 62 29.21 3.20 -40.88
N PRO A 63 28.82 3.34 -39.61
CA PRO A 63 28.95 4.61 -38.92
C PRO A 63 30.44 4.88 -38.67
N THR A 64 30.91 6.01 -39.17
CA THR A 64 32.20 6.61 -38.85
C THR A 64 32.46 6.57 -37.33
N PRO A 65 33.64 6.13 -36.85
CA PRO A 65 33.97 6.19 -35.44
C PRO A 65 34.17 7.66 -35.05
N GLN A 66 33.14 8.27 -34.47
CA GLN A 66 33.30 9.52 -33.73
C GLN A 66 34.14 9.21 -32.50
N ALA A 67 35.30 9.86 -32.42
CA ALA A 67 36.20 9.79 -31.29
C ALA A 67 35.43 10.08 -29.99
N ARG A 68 35.23 9.05 -29.16
CA ARG A 68 34.80 9.21 -27.77
C ARG A 68 35.85 10.07 -27.08
N GLN A 69 35.50 11.32 -26.79
CA GLN A 69 36.19 12.06 -25.75
C GLN A 69 35.99 11.28 -24.45
N ALA A 70 37.10 10.84 -23.86
CA ALA A 70 37.10 10.26 -22.54
C ALA A 70 36.51 11.30 -21.56
N PRO A 71 35.47 10.96 -20.77
CA PRO A 71 35.07 11.83 -19.68
C PRO A 71 36.25 11.94 -18.71
N ALA A 72 36.60 13.19 -18.37
CA ALA A 72 37.56 13.48 -17.32
C ALA A 72 37.17 12.74 -16.03
N PRO A 73 38.15 12.28 -15.22
CA PRO A 73 37.85 11.75 -13.90
C PRO A 73 37.15 12.86 -13.11
N ALA A 74 35.86 12.66 -12.82
CA ALA A 74 35.17 13.49 -11.85
C ALA A 74 35.89 13.29 -10.52
N ASP A 75 36.44 14.38 -9.99
CA ASP A 75 37.00 14.43 -8.65
C ASP A 75 36.02 13.75 -7.70
N GLY A 76 36.49 12.64 -7.11
CA GLY A 76 35.83 11.96 -6.00
C GLY A 76 35.84 12.88 -4.80
N GLY A 77 34.89 13.81 -4.77
CA GLY A 77 34.52 14.51 -3.57
C GLY A 77 34.08 13.47 -2.53
N PRO A 78 34.58 13.53 -1.29
CA PRO A 78 34.16 12.60 -0.26
C PRO A 78 32.64 12.72 -0.09
N GLN A 79 31.91 11.68 -0.51
CA GLN A 79 30.58 11.42 0.04
C GLN A 79 30.80 11.19 1.53
N ALA A 80 30.65 12.27 2.29
CA ALA A 80 30.37 12.17 3.71
C ALA A 80 29.03 11.41 3.80
N GLU A 81 29.11 10.08 3.86
CA GLU A 81 28.12 9.27 4.55
C GLU A 81 28.13 9.78 5.99
N ALA A 82 27.34 10.82 6.24
CA ALA A 82 27.05 11.25 7.58
C ALA A 82 26.50 10.00 8.29
N ASP A 83 27.23 9.56 9.30
CA ASP A 83 26.81 8.60 10.31
C ASP A 83 25.63 9.23 11.07
N ALA A 84 24.49 9.31 10.37
CA ALA A 84 23.23 9.73 10.91
C ALA A 84 22.76 8.53 11.73
N GLY A 85 23.14 8.53 13.01
CA GLY A 85 22.73 7.50 13.96
C GLY A 85 21.22 7.22 13.89
N ALA A 86 20.82 6.04 14.40
CA ALA A 86 19.44 5.55 14.30
C ALA A 86 18.41 6.66 14.64
N PRO A 87 17.33 6.79 13.85
CA PRO A 87 16.39 7.88 14.03
C PRO A 87 15.76 7.81 15.43
N ALA A 88 15.69 8.95 16.11
CA ALA A 88 15.05 9.02 17.41
C ALA A 88 13.55 8.67 17.30
N VAL A 89 13.01 7.95 18.29
CA VAL A 89 11.57 7.66 18.37
C VAL A 89 10.79 8.97 18.59
N PRO A 90 9.89 9.36 17.66
CA PRO A 90 9.06 10.55 17.81
C PRO A 90 8.16 10.47 19.04
N SER A 91 7.82 11.62 19.62
CA SER A 91 6.93 11.73 20.79
C SER A 91 5.58 11.05 20.55
N GLU A 92 5.03 11.17 19.34
CA GLU A 92 3.74 10.64 18.89
C GLU A 92 3.69 9.11 18.86
N ASN A 93 4.85 8.46 18.95
CA ASN A 93 5.01 7.00 18.98
C ASN A 93 5.43 6.49 20.37
N ARG A 94 5.49 7.33 21.40
CA ARG A 94 5.85 6.91 22.77
C ARG A 94 4.63 6.51 23.59
N GLU A 95 3.55 7.28 23.46
CA GLU A 95 2.30 7.12 24.20
C GLU A 95 1.11 7.53 23.34
N ARG A 96 -0.09 7.10 23.74
CA ARG A 96 -1.32 7.36 22.99
C ARG A 96 -1.68 8.85 23.08
N GLY A 97 -1.36 9.59 22.02
CA GLY A 97 -1.84 10.96 21.80
C GLY A 97 -3.08 11.02 20.91
N THR A 98 -3.37 12.21 20.39
CA THR A 98 -4.35 12.39 19.31
C THR A 98 -3.84 11.78 18.01
N THR A 99 -4.75 11.26 17.19
CA THR A 99 -4.41 10.81 15.84
C THR A 99 -3.78 11.95 15.03
N PRO A 100 -2.63 11.75 14.36
CA PRO A 100 -2.03 12.77 13.50
C PRO A 100 -2.98 13.23 12.39
N SER A 101 -2.84 14.49 11.98
CA SER A 101 -3.58 15.07 10.86
C SER A 101 -3.38 14.26 9.56
N PRO A 102 -4.39 14.11 8.69
CA PRO A 102 -4.23 13.47 7.39
C PRO A 102 -3.38 14.27 6.39
N ALA A 103 -2.96 15.50 6.72
CA ALA A 103 -2.31 16.43 5.79
C ALA A 103 -1.09 15.85 5.05
N THR A 104 -0.26 15.04 5.72
CA THR A 104 0.88 14.39 5.06
C THR A 104 0.44 13.38 4.01
N ALA A 105 -0.62 12.62 4.29
CA ALA A 105 -1.23 11.70 3.32
C ALA A 105 -1.87 12.43 2.15
N GLU A 106 -2.61 13.50 2.43
CA GLU A 106 -3.21 14.36 1.42
C GLU A 106 -2.15 14.96 0.48
N ALA A 107 -0.98 15.31 1.01
CA ALA A 107 0.11 15.89 0.23
C ALA A 107 0.76 14.92 -0.75
N TRP A 108 0.97 13.65 -0.37
CA TRP A 108 1.58 12.66 -1.28
C TRP A 108 0.58 11.91 -2.16
N ALA A 109 -0.72 11.91 -1.84
CA ALA A 109 -1.72 11.15 -2.60
C ALA A 109 -1.75 11.48 -4.11
N PRO A 110 -1.66 12.75 -4.56
CA PRO A 110 -1.56 13.04 -5.99
C PRO A 110 -0.34 12.39 -6.65
N ARG A 111 0.83 12.39 -5.98
CA ARG A 111 2.05 11.72 -6.48
C ARG A 111 1.86 10.21 -6.59
N LEU A 112 1.16 9.59 -5.65
CA LEU A 112 0.81 8.17 -5.73
C LEU A 112 -0.05 7.86 -6.96
N LEU A 113 -1.05 8.70 -7.26
CA LEU A 113 -1.85 8.53 -8.47
C LEU A 113 -0.99 8.66 -9.73
N GLU A 114 -0.09 9.64 -9.80
CA GLU A 114 0.80 9.79 -10.95
C GLU A 114 1.75 8.59 -11.13
N ALA A 115 2.26 8.01 -10.03
CA ALA A 115 3.05 6.78 -10.08
C ALA A 115 2.25 5.59 -10.62
N ILE A 116 1.01 5.42 -10.16
CA ILE A 116 0.09 4.39 -10.69
C ILE A 116 -0.17 4.62 -12.17
N LYS A 117 -0.41 5.87 -12.60
CA LYS A 117 -0.64 6.19 -14.02
C LYS A 117 0.57 5.88 -14.90
N ALA A 118 1.76 6.19 -14.40
CA ALA A 118 3.02 5.99 -15.11
C ALA A 118 3.52 4.54 -15.08
N ASP A 119 2.89 3.68 -14.28
CA ASP A 119 3.38 2.34 -13.98
C ASP A 119 4.82 2.34 -13.43
N ASP A 120 5.16 3.37 -12.64
CA ASP A 120 6.52 3.62 -12.14
C ASP A 120 6.51 3.92 -10.64
N PRO A 121 6.96 2.99 -9.79
CA PRO A 121 6.99 3.18 -8.33
C PRO A 121 8.10 4.10 -7.83
N SER A 122 9.13 4.39 -8.65
CA SER A 122 10.38 5.01 -8.19
C SER A 122 10.17 6.37 -7.52
N GLY A 123 9.21 7.15 -8.00
CA GLY A 123 8.88 8.49 -7.49
C GLY A 123 8.08 8.53 -6.19
N VAL A 124 7.71 7.38 -5.61
CA VAL A 124 6.85 7.29 -4.41
C VAL A 124 7.34 6.27 -3.38
N LEU A 125 8.60 5.84 -3.46
CA LEU A 125 9.21 4.97 -2.45
C LEU A 125 9.36 5.67 -1.09
N ASP A 126 9.48 7.00 -1.06
CA ASP A 126 9.52 7.83 0.15
C ASP A 126 8.18 7.85 0.93
N VAL A 127 7.08 7.50 0.25
CA VAL A 127 5.75 7.37 0.86
C VAL A 127 5.62 6.07 1.67
N PHE A 128 6.41 5.05 1.32
CA PHE A 128 6.47 3.80 2.05
C PHE A 128 7.14 4.01 3.42
N PHE A 129 6.77 3.20 4.41
CA PHE A 129 7.29 3.35 5.76
C PHE A 129 8.83 3.22 5.79
N PRO A 130 9.58 4.16 6.39
CA PRO A 130 11.05 4.18 6.29
C PRO A 130 11.71 2.96 6.93
N ALA A 131 12.75 2.40 6.27
CA ALA A 131 13.47 1.23 6.75
C ALA A 131 14.04 1.40 8.17
N ALA A 132 14.71 2.52 8.42
CA ALA A 132 15.31 2.81 9.73
C ALA A 132 14.26 2.92 10.86
N ALA A 133 13.06 3.43 10.57
CA ALA A 133 11.95 3.43 11.51
C ALA A 133 11.38 2.02 11.72
N PHE A 134 11.29 1.22 10.65
CA PHE A 134 10.81 -0.16 10.70
C PHE A 134 11.66 -1.06 11.60
N ASP A 135 12.98 -0.91 11.54
CA ASP A 135 13.93 -1.64 12.40
C ASP A 135 13.70 -1.36 13.89
N ILE A 136 13.33 -0.12 14.22
CA ILE A 136 13.01 0.29 15.59
C ILE A 136 11.63 -0.26 16.01
N VAL A 137 10.63 -0.17 15.13
CA VAL A 137 9.25 -0.52 15.43
C VAL A 137 9.05 -2.02 15.59
N LYS A 138 9.70 -2.88 14.81
CA LYS A 138 9.39 -4.32 14.79
C LYS A 138 10.21 -5.15 15.77
N ALA A 139 9.52 -5.98 16.55
CA ALA A 139 10.09 -6.94 17.50
C ALA A 139 10.42 -8.28 16.82
N MET A 140 11.29 -8.26 15.82
CA MET A 140 11.66 -9.48 15.07
C MET A 140 13.16 -9.57 14.83
N ALA A 141 13.60 -10.77 14.45
CA ALA A 141 15.02 -11.10 14.27
C ALA A 141 15.68 -10.39 13.08
N ASP A 142 14.95 -10.25 11.97
CA ASP A 142 15.46 -9.59 10.74
C ASP A 142 14.39 -8.66 10.14
N PRO A 143 14.18 -7.48 10.75
CA PRO A 143 13.20 -6.52 10.24
C PRO A 143 13.59 -5.98 8.85
N ALA A 144 14.88 -5.79 8.58
CA ALA A 144 15.36 -5.26 7.31
C ALA A 144 15.01 -6.16 6.12
N ARG A 145 15.18 -7.49 6.24
CA ARG A 145 14.75 -8.43 5.19
C ARG A 145 13.24 -8.38 4.98
N TYR A 146 12.47 -8.28 6.06
CA TYR A 146 11.02 -8.22 5.95
C TYR A 146 10.56 -6.90 5.31
N HIS A 147 11.18 -5.77 5.67
CA HIS A 147 10.93 -4.47 5.07
C HIS A 147 11.13 -4.48 3.56
N ARG A 148 12.27 -4.99 3.07
CA ARG A 148 12.52 -5.13 1.62
C ARG A 148 11.43 -5.94 0.91
N ARG A 149 10.90 -6.98 1.56
CA ARG A 149 9.79 -7.76 1.00
C ARG A 149 8.48 -6.98 0.96
N LEU A 150 8.20 -6.16 1.98
CA LEU A 150 7.03 -5.28 1.96
C LEU A 150 7.12 -4.21 0.87
N VAL A 151 8.32 -3.64 0.66
CA VAL A 151 8.56 -2.69 -0.44
C VAL A 151 8.32 -3.36 -1.80
N ALA A 152 8.84 -4.57 -2.02
CA ALA A 152 8.58 -5.32 -3.25
C ALA A 152 7.08 -5.58 -3.48
N TRP A 153 6.32 -5.88 -2.43
CA TRP A 153 4.86 -6.01 -2.55
C TRP A 153 4.15 -4.69 -2.81
N TYR A 154 4.64 -3.58 -2.24
CA TYR A 154 4.11 -2.24 -2.52
C TYR A 154 4.31 -1.86 -3.99
N GLU A 155 5.48 -2.14 -4.56
CA GLU A 155 5.78 -1.95 -5.98
C GLU A 155 4.86 -2.83 -6.86
N GLU A 156 4.71 -4.11 -6.52
CA GLU A 156 3.80 -5.02 -7.24
C GLU A 156 2.34 -4.55 -7.17
N ASP A 157 1.89 -4.06 -6.02
CA ASP A 157 0.53 -3.54 -5.85
C ASP A 157 0.29 -2.27 -6.69
N LEU A 158 1.32 -1.44 -6.94
CA LEU A 158 1.22 -0.28 -7.84
C LEU A 158 0.96 -0.72 -9.28
N HIS A 159 1.71 -1.72 -9.76
CA HIS A 159 1.50 -2.32 -11.09
C HIS A 159 0.10 -2.94 -11.23
N ILE A 160 -0.36 -3.65 -10.19
CA ILE A 160 -1.72 -4.23 -10.18
C ILE A 160 -2.79 -3.13 -10.27
N GLU A 161 -2.63 -2.02 -9.54
CA GLU A 161 -3.58 -0.90 -9.61
C GLU A 161 -3.52 -0.13 -10.94
N HIS A 162 -2.36 -0.09 -11.61
CA HIS A 162 -2.23 0.41 -12.99
C HIS A 162 -3.10 -0.43 -13.95
N ASP A 163 -2.89 -1.75 -13.94
CA ASP A 163 -3.59 -2.68 -14.83
C ASP A 163 -5.10 -2.78 -14.54
N ARG A 164 -5.51 -2.49 -13.32
CA ARG A 164 -6.91 -2.62 -12.87
C ARG A 164 -7.86 -1.69 -13.63
N PHE A 165 -7.41 -0.51 -14.07
CA PHE A 165 -8.27 0.49 -14.69
C PHE A 165 -7.78 0.84 -16.11
N PRO A 166 -8.52 0.45 -17.16
CA PRO A 166 -8.15 0.78 -18.54
C PRO A 166 -8.09 2.30 -18.83
N ASP A 167 -8.77 3.10 -18.00
CA ASP A 167 -8.80 4.56 -18.07
C ASP A 167 -7.86 5.23 -17.06
N VAL A 168 -6.88 4.50 -16.49
CA VAL A 168 -5.99 5.03 -15.44
C VAL A 168 -5.26 6.29 -15.87
N ALA A 169 -4.75 6.33 -17.11
CA ALA A 169 -4.03 7.47 -17.66
C ALA A 169 -4.84 8.79 -17.69
N ASP A 170 -6.17 8.68 -17.77
CA ASP A 170 -7.09 9.83 -17.84
C ASP A 170 -7.55 10.33 -16.47
N LEU A 171 -7.12 9.68 -15.38
CA LEU A 171 -7.54 10.02 -14.03
C LEU A 171 -6.80 11.25 -13.50
N SER A 172 -7.57 12.14 -12.87
CA SER A 172 -7.07 13.22 -12.02
C SER A 172 -7.46 12.98 -10.57
N PHE A 173 -6.60 13.44 -9.66
CA PHE A 173 -6.85 13.34 -8.22
C PHE A 173 -8.10 14.15 -7.83
N ASP A 174 -9.00 13.55 -7.07
CA ASP A 174 -10.22 14.19 -6.56
C ASP A 174 -10.08 14.53 -5.08
N ARG A 175 -9.80 13.52 -4.24
CA ARG A 175 -9.58 13.71 -2.80
C ARG A 175 -8.93 12.49 -2.16
N PHE A 176 -8.30 12.70 -1.01
CA PHE A 176 -7.93 11.63 -0.10
C PHE A 176 -9.00 11.47 0.99
N GLN A 177 -9.21 10.24 1.46
CA GLN A 177 -10.11 9.93 2.54
C GLN A 177 -9.41 8.99 3.53
N MET A 178 -9.15 9.50 4.73
CA MET A 178 -8.62 8.72 5.82
C MET A 178 -9.63 7.65 6.25
N GLY A 179 -9.14 6.43 6.49
CA GLY A 179 -9.93 5.29 6.91
C GLY A 179 -10.14 5.23 8.42
N ARG A 180 -10.37 4.02 8.94
CA ARG A 180 -10.53 3.80 10.38
C ARG A 180 -9.17 3.72 11.05
N CYS A 181 -8.92 4.66 11.95
CA CYS A 181 -7.68 4.72 12.72
C CYS A 181 -7.82 4.05 14.09
N THR A 182 -6.80 3.29 14.48
CA THR A 182 -6.70 2.57 15.74
C THR A 182 -5.30 2.72 16.31
N TRP A 183 -5.21 2.97 17.61
CA TRP A 183 -3.94 2.96 18.32
C TRP A 183 -3.48 1.52 18.51
N GLN A 184 -2.28 1.20 18.04
CA GLN A 184 -1.63 -0.09 18.19
C GLN A 184 -0.70 -0.04 19.40
N GLU A 185 -1.02 -0.83 20.42
CA GLU A 185 -0.21 -0.92 21.62
C GLU A 185 1.11 -1.63 21.38
N ARG A 186 2.08 -1.39 22.26
CA ARG A 186 3.32 -2.17 22.34
C ARG A 186 2.98 -3.67 22.45
N GLY A 187 3.67 -4.49 21.68
CA GLY A 187 3.47 -5.94 21.60
C GLY A 187 2.36 -6.37 20.63
N SER A 188 1.43 -5.47 20.26
CA SER A 188 0.46 -5.75 19.18
C SER A 188 1.21 -5.99 17.87
N GLU A 189 0.79 -6.98 17.08
CA GLU A 189 1.36 -7.29 15.76
C GLU A 189 2.91 -7.42 15.73
N GLY A 190 3.50 -7.84 16.86
CA GLY A 190 4.96 -7.97 16.99
C GLY A 190 5.70 -6.63 16.99
N ASN A 191 5.11 -5.56 17.51
CA ASN A 191 5.72 -4.24 17.56
C ASN A 191 6.41 -3.96 18.91
N ARG A 192 7.63 -3.42 18.89
CA ARG A 192 8.31 -2.84 20.05
C ARG A 192 7.76 -1.47 20.41
N ILE A 193 7.35 -0.67 19.44
CA ILE A 193 6.92 0.72 19.63
C ILE A 193 5.45 0.87 19.19
N PRO A 194 4.60 1.59 19.95
CA PRO A 194 3.22 1.81 19.56
C PRO A 194 3.09 2.87 18.45
N TYR A 195 1.97 2.85 17.74
CA TYR A 195 1.65 3.79 16.66
C TYR A 195 0.15 3.83 16.37
N TRP A 196 -0.31 4.88 15.71
CA TRP A 196 -1.60 4.89 15.03
C TRP A 196 -1.54 4.12 13.71
N SER A 197 -2.53 3.27 13.47
CA SER A 197 -2.75 2.56 12.20
C SER A 197 -4.12 2.88 11.64
N CYS A 198 -4.18 3.33 10.39
CA CYS A 198 -5.43 3.57 9.67
C CYS A 198 -5.60 2.55 8.55
N ARG A 199 -6.77 1.91 8.50
CA ARG A 199 -7.13 0.90 7.50
C ARG A 199 -8.29 1.36 6.63
N HIS A 200 -8.34 0.86 5.40
CA HIS A 200 -9.36 1.23 4.40
C HIS A 200 -9.34 2.74 4.11
N ASN A 201 -8.15 3.26 3.81
CA ASN A 201 -7.98 4.63 3.33
C ASN A 201 -8.22 4.63 1.82
N PHE A 202 -8.68 5.75 1.26
CA PHE A 202 -9.02 5.82 -0.16
C PHE A 202 -8.43 7.06 -0.82
N LEU A 203 -7.78 6.84 -1.96
CA LEU A 203 -7.49 7.86 -2.94
C LEU A 203 -8.62 7.84 -3.96
N HIS A 204 -9.41 8.91 -4.03
CA HIS A 204 -10.45 9.07 -5.04
C HIS A 204 -9.89 9.83 -6.23
N ALA A 205 -10.22 9.35 -7.43
CA ALA A 205 -9.83 9.97 -8.68
C ALA A 205 -11.02 10.07 -9.64
N ARG A 206 -10.92 10.96 -10.63
CA ARG A 206 -11.97 11.20 -11.61
C ARG A 206 -11.38 11.28 -13.01
N SER A 207 -12.00 10.62 -13.97
CA SER A 207 -11.66 10.79 -15.39
C SER A 207 -12.23 12.09 -15.95
N THR A 208 -11.72 12.51 -17.10
CA THR A 208 -12.26 13.62 -17.90
C THR A 208 -13.73 13.43 -18.28
N THR A 209 -14.19 12.19 -18.42
CA THR A 209 -15.60 11.83 -18.69
C THR A 209 -16.49 11.82 -17.44
N GLY A 210 -15.93 12.11 -16.27
CA GLY A 210 -16.66 12.17 -15.00
C GLY A 210 -16.77 10.84 -14.25
N ARG A 211 -16.23 9.73 -14.79
CA ARG A 211 -16.19 8.44 -14.08
C ARG A 211 -15.31 8.56 -12.84
N ARG A 212 -15.79 8.04 -11.71
CA ARG A 212 -15.06 8.04 -10.44
C ARG A 212 -14.37 6.70 -10.21
N ARG A 213 -13.12 6.76 -9.74
CA ARG A 213 -12.32 5.61 -9.30
C ARG A 213 -11.88 5.81 -7.86
N ALA A 214 -11.67 4.70 -7.16
CA ALA A 214 -11.16 4.70 -5.81
C ALA A 214 -10.09 3.63 -5.70
N PHE A 215 -8.91 4.03 -5.24
CA PHE A 215 -7.79 3.17 -4.93
C PHE A 215 -7.75 2.99 -3.42
N GLU A 216 -7.86 1.75 -2.96
CA GLU A 216 -7.75 1.46 -1.54
C GLU A 216 -6.28 1.45 -1.15
N ILE A 217 -5.93 2.16 -0.09
CA ILE A 217 -4.66 2.03 0.61
C ILE A 217 -4.94 1.24 1.88
N ARG A 218 -4.60 -0.05 1.85
CA ARG A 218 -5.05 -1.03 2.84
C ARG A 218 -4.60 -0.70 4.26
N VAL A 219 -3.34 -0.32 4.46
CA VAL A 219 -2.80 0.05 5.78
C VAL A 219 -1.82 1.22 5.69
N MET A 220 -2.05 2.21 6.53
CA MET A 220 -1.12 3.30 6.82
C MET A 220 -0.78 3.32 8.31
N ILE A 221 0.45 3.72 8.63
CA ILE A 221 0.89 3.92 10.03
C ILE A 221 1.62 5.27 10.15
N ASN A 222 1.62 5.85 11.34
CA ASN A 222 2.33 7.11 11.58
C ASN A 222 3.76 6.90 12.09
N TRP A 223 4.66 7.79 11.67
CA TRP A 223 5.94 8.05 12.35
C TRP A 223 6.03 9.55 12.62
N GLY A 224 5.99 9.93 13.90
CA GLY A 224 5.75 11.32 14.28
C GLY A 224 4.39 11.79 13.76
N GLN A 225 4.39 12.91 13.05
CA GLN A 225 3.19 13.48 12.43
C GLN A 225 2.96 13.01 10.98
N SER A 226 3.86 12.18 10.44
CA SER A 226 3.80 11.72 9.05
C SER A 226 3.11 10.38 8.91
N TRP A 227 2.23 10.28 7.92
CA TRP A 227 1.60 9.03 7.51
C TRP A 227 2.35 8.36 6.37
N HIS A 228 2.56 7.05 6.52
CA HIS A 228 3.25 6.23 5.53
C HIS A 228 2.44 4.98 5.19
N ILE A 229 2.61 4.49 3.97
CA ILE A 229 2.02 3.23 3.52
C ILE A 229 2.85 2.06 4.05
N THR A 230 2.16 1.00 4.49
CA THR A 230 2.77 -0.31 4.77
C THR A 230 2.17 -1.42 3.90
N HIS A 231 0.92 -1.23 3.47
CA HIS A 231 0.24 -2.11 2.54
C HIS A 231 -0.65 -1.27 1.62
N LEU A 232 -0.40 -1.32 0.31
CA LEU A 232 -1.30 -0.73 -0.68
C LEU A 232 -2.45 -1.72 -0.96
N GLY A 233 -2.12 -2.95 -1.35
CA GLY A 233 -3.05 -4.04 -1.65
C GLY A 233 -3.26 -5.03 -0.50
N PRO A 234 -3.70 -6.27 -0.81
CA PRO A 234 -3.95 -7.32 0.18
C PRO A 234 -2.74 -7.63 1.06
N ILE A 235 -2.98 -7.91 2.35
CA ILE A 235 -1.91 -8.31 3.29
C ILE A 235 -1.48 -9.74 2.98
N ARG A 236 -0.21 -9.90 2.60
CA ARG A 236 0.43 -11.17 2.28
C ARG A 236 1.21 -11.68 3.50
N ARG A 237 1.39 -13.00 3.62
CA ARG A 237 2.10 -13.66 4.75
C ARG A 237 3.41 -14.28 4.27
#